data_AF-A0A8X6H4U4-F1
#
_entry.id   AF-A0A8X6H4U4-F1
#
_cell.length_a   1.000
_cell.length_b   1.000
_cell.length_c   1.000
_cell.angle_alpha   90.00
_cell.angle_beta   90.00
_cell.angle_gamma   90.00
#
_symmetry.space_group_name_H-M   'P 1'
#
loop_
_entity.id
_entity.type
_entity.pdbx_description
1 polymer ?
#
loop_
_entity_poly.entity_id
_entity_poly.type
_entity_poly.pdbx_seq_one_letter_code
_entity_poly.pdbx_strand_id
1 'polypeptide(L)'
;MDNNSTQIIQRPGLFLALRRKEKYKPSTFSRLKEEFEYLPPEQTKVRVYGKWFNVPRQIAFYGDKGLTYTFSDHVFEAKEPVPIVKELQEEANNLVKKDKCLNFCVVNQYANGLDRI
;
A
#
# COMPACT_ATOMS: atom_id res chain seq x y z
N MET A 1 -26.04 13.68 6.59
CA MET A 1 -25.17 14.64 5.87
C MET A 1 -24.09 13.81 5.19
N ASP A 2 -24.14 13.73 3.86
CA ASP A 2 -23.22 12.90 3.08
C ASP A 2 -21.81 13.48 3.11
N ASN A 3 -20.96 12.94 4.00
CA ASN A 3 -19.56 13.33 4.16
C ASN A 3 -18.66 12.75 3.04
N ASN A 4 -19.21 12.62 1.83
CA ASN A 4 -18.64 11.84 0.73
C ASN A 4 -17.83 12.71 -0.25
N SER A 5 -17.25 13.83 0.20
CA SER A 5 -16.52 14.75 -0.69
C SER A 5 -15.14 14.21 -1.05
N THR A 6 -15.10 13.39 -2.10
CA THR A 6 -13.87 13.14 -2.85
C THR A 6 -13.33 14.48 -3.35
N GLN A 7 -12.10 14.82 -3.00
CA GLN A 7 -11.44 15.99 -3.57
C GLN A 7 -10.69 15.59 -4.83
N ILE A 8 -10.95 16.28 -5.94
CA ILE A 8 -10.23 16.05 -7.20
C ILE A 8 -9.06 17.02 -7.29
N ILE A 9 -7.87 16.49 -7.59
CA ILE A 9 -6.67 17.28 -7.94
C ILE A 9 -6.31 16.93 -9.37
N GLN A 10 -6.42 17.90 -10.27
CA GLN A 10 -6.16 17.71 -11.69
C GLN A 10 -5.14 18.74 -12.20
N ARG A 11 -4.12 18.26 -12.91
CA ARG A 11 -3.11 19.06 -13.64
C ARG A 11 -2.80 18.34 -14.97
N PRO A 12 -2.12 18.97 -15.94
CA PRO A 12 -1.66 18.25 -17.12
C PRO A 12 -0.87 16.99 -16.73
N GLY A 13 -1.35 15.81 -17.15
CA GLY A 13 -0.75 14.51 -16.81
C GLY A 13 -1.04 13.97 -15.41
N LEU A 14 -1.83 14.65 -14.58
CA LEU A 14 -2.14 14.23 -13.21
C LEU A 14 -3.64 14.28 -12.95
N PHE A 15 -4.19 13.17 -12.47
CA PHE A 15 -5.54 13.08 -11.93
C PHE A 15 -5.51 12.29 -10.63
N LEU A 16 -5.88 12.92 -9.52
CA LEU A 16 -5.99 12.29 -8.21
C LEU A 16 -7.40 12.49 -7.65
N ALA A 17 -7.98 11.41 -7.16
CA ALA A 17 -9.22 11.41 -6.41
C ALA A 17 -8.91 11.13 -4.93
N LEU A 18 -8.84 12.17 -4.12
CA LEU A 18 -8.48 12.08 -2.71
C LEU A 18 -9.71 11.71 -1.87
N ARG A 19 -9.66 10.52 -1.26
CA ARG A 19 -10.59 10.11 -0.20
C ARG A 19 -10.05 10.58 1.14
N ARG A 20 -10.88 11.29 1.89
CA ARG A 20 -10.47 11.84 3.19
C ARG A 20 -10.52 10.76 4.28
N LYS A 21 -9.64 10.90 5.28
CA LYS A 21 -9.53 9.94 6.39
C LYS A 21 -10.82 9.81 7.20
N GLU A 22 -11.63 10.86 7.25
CA GLU A 22 -12.90 10.90 8.00
C GLU A 22 -13.94 9.91 7.46
N LYS A 23 -13.73 9.38 6.25
CA LYS A 23 -14.50 8.25 5.72
C LYS A 23 -14.35 6.99 6.58
N TYR A 24 -13.17 6.78 7.14
CA TYR A 24 -12.84 5.56 7.87
C TYR A 24 -13.06 5.75 9.37
N LYS A 25 -13.49 4.67 10.03
CA LYS A 25 -13.61 4.66 11.49
C LYS A 25 -12.20 4.76 12.09
N PRO A 26 -12.01 5.41 13.26
CA PRO A 26 -10.70 5.44 13.93
C PRO A 26 -10.09 4.04 14.14
N SER A 27 -10.94 3.03 14.39
CA SER A 27 -10.53 1.63 14.54
C SER A 27 -9.92 1.01 13.28
N THR A 28 -10.20 1.54 12.09
CA THR A 28 -9.59 1.07 10.84
C THR A 28 -8.07 1.18 10.91
N PHE A 29 -7.54 2.25 11.49
CA PHE A 29 -6.09 2.42 11.61
C PHE A 29 -5.44 1.45 12.60
N SER A 30 -6.16 1.06 13.66
CA SER A 30 -5.70 0.00 14.57
C SER A 30 -5.65 -1.35 13.86
N ARG A 31 -6.70 -1.69 13.10
CA ARG A 31 -6.73 -2.92 12.29
C ARG A 31 -5.59 -2.99 11.29
N LEU A 32 -5.24 -1.89 10.62
CA LEU A 32 -4.07 -1.84 9.74
C LEU A 32 -2.77 -2.22 10.46
N LYS A 33 -2.61 -1.80 11.72
CA LYS A 33 -1.40 -2.15 12.49
C LYS A 33 -1.39 -3.60 12.96
N GLU A 34 -2.56 -4.13 13.30
CA GLU A 34 -2.71 -5.47 13.88
C GLU A 34 -2.73 -6.57 12.82
N GLU A 35 -3.35 -6.33 11.65
CA GLU A 35 -3.52 -7.34 10.61
C GLU A 35 -2.34 -7.40 9.62
N PHE A 36 -1.51 -6.34 9.52
CA PHE A 36 -0.39 -6.34 8.60
C PHE A 36 0.81 -7.13 9.12
N GLU A 37 1.36 -7.96 8.25
CA GLU A 37 2.56 -8.75 8.51
C GLU A 37 3.73 -8.24 7.65
N TYR A 38 4.48 -7.30 8.22
CA TYR A 38 5.64 -6.71 7.56
C TYR A 38 6.77 -7.71 7.35
N LEU A 39 7.56 -7.45 6.31
CA LEU A 39 8.77 -8.19 6.05
C LEU A 39 9.83 -7.90 7.12
N PRO A 40 10.63 -8.90 7.51
CA PRO A 40 11.76 -8.70 8.42
C PRO A 40 12.84 -7.82 7.76
N PRO A 41 13.57 -6.98 8.52
CA PRO A 41 14.56 -6.04 7.98
C PRO A 41 15.62 -6.64 7.07
N GLU A 42 15.96 -7.92 7.28
CA GLU A 42 16.92 -8.67 6.49
C GLU A 42 16.46 -8.88 5.03
N GLN A 43 15.15 -8.91 4.82
CA GLN A 43 14.50 -9.05 3.52
C GLN A 43 14.20 -7.71 2.85
N THR A 44 14.31 -6.58 3.57
CA THR A 44 13.94 -5.24 3.05
C THR A 44 15.16 -4.42 2.66
N LYS A 45 16.23 -5.06 2.16
CA LYS A 45 17.43 -4.38 1.69
C LYS A 45 17.35 -4.03 0.21
N VAL A 46 17.87 -2.87 -0.14
CA VAL A 46 17.93 -2.37 -1.52
C VAL A 46 19.36 -2.02 -1.90
N ARG A 47 19.69 -2.17 -3.18
CA ARG A 47 20.99 -1.84 -3.73
C ARG A 47 20.95 -0.46 -4.38
N VAL A 48 21.66 0.50 -3.78
CA VAL A 48 21.79 1.88 -4.27
C VAL A 48 23.27 2.17 -4.53
N TYR A 49 23.61 2.52 -5.77
CA TYR A 49 25.00 2.74 -6.21
C TYR A 49 25.96 1.60 -5.79
N GLY A 50 25.51 0.34 -5.93
CA GLY A 50 26.30 -0.85 -5.62
C GLY A 50 26.41 -1.19 -4.12
N LYS A 51 25.82 -0.39 -3.22
CA LYS A 51 25.83 -0.63 -1.77
C LYS A 51 24.44 -1.06 -1.28
N TRP A 52 24.41 -1.94 -0.29
CA TRP A 52 23.18 -2.40 0.35
C TRP A 52 22.75 -1.45 1.47
N PHE A 53 21.49 -1.07 1.47
CA PHE A 53 20.87 -0.24 2.50
C PHE A 53 19.58 -0.89 2.98
N ASN A 54 19.29 -0.75 4.27
CA ASN A 54 17.96 -1.07 4.78
C ASN A 54 16.96 -0.04 4.28
N VAL A 55 15.78 -0.49 3.86
CA VAL A 55 14.66 0.41 3.55
C VAL A 55 14.22 1.10 4.86
N PRO A 56 14.16 2.44 4.91
CA PRO A 56 13.85 3.19 6.13
C PRO A 56 12.33 3.30 6.33
N ARG A 57 11.65 2.16 6.31
CA ARG A 57 10.20 1.99 6.53
C ARG A 57 9.87 0.50 6.55
N GLN A 58 8.77 0.11 7.21
CA GLN A 58 8.29 -1.27 7.13
C GLN A 58 7.49 -1.47 5.84
N ILE A 59 7.67 -2.61 5.18
CA ILE A 59 6.99 -2.94 3.94
C ILE A 59 6.31 -4.31 4.01
N ALA A 60 5.16 -4.43 3.37
CA ALA A 60 4.47 -5.71 3.17
C ALA A 60 3.92 -5.76 1.74
N PHE A 61 3.80 -6.97 1.20
CA PHE A 61 3.27 -7.21 -0.13
C PHE A 61 2.10 -8.18 -0.03
N TYR A 62 0.96 -7.81 -0.60
CA TYR A 62 -0.25 -8.63 -0.64
C TYR A 62 -0.77 -8.73 -2.07
N GLY A 63 -1.29 -9.89 -2.46
CA GLY A 63 -1.83 -10.07 -3.80
C GLY A 63 -2.24 -11.49 -4.09
N ASP A 64 -2.66 -11.74 -5.32
CA ASP A 64 -3.04 -13.07 -5.78
C ASP A 64 -1.89 -14.08 -5.61
N LYS A 65 -2.26 -15.35 -5.41
CA LYS A 65 -1.30 -16.44 -5.16
C LYS A 65 -0.25 -16.53 -6.26
N GLY A 66 1.02 -16.54 -5.86
CA GLY A 66 2.16 -16.68 -6.77
C GLY A 66 2.61 -15.37 -7.42
N LEU A 67 2.00 -14.23 -7.07
CA LEU A 67 2.51 -12.94 -7.55
C LEU A 67 3.82 -12.58 -6.87
N THR A 68 4.74 -12.07 -7.68
CA THR A 68 6.02 -11.54 -7.23
C THR A 68 6.19 -10.10 -7.69
N TYR A 69 6.87 -9.30 -6.88
CA TYR A 69 7.24 -7.94 -7.20
C TYR A 69 8.76 -7.79 -7.18
N THR A 70 9.34 -7.26 -8.26
CA THR A 70 10.80 -7.04 -8.33
C THR A 70 11.11 -5.58 -8.12
N PHE A 71 11.99 -5.28 -7.17
CA PHE A 71 12.47 -3.94 -6.88
C PHE A 71 13.93 -3.96 -6.43
N SER A 72 14.76 -3.13 -7.07
CA SER A 72 16.20 -3.03 -6.76
C SER A 72 16.94 -4.38 -6.82
N ASP A 73 16.70 -5.15 -7.87
CA ASP A 73 17.23 -6.51 -8.09
C ASP A 73 16.81 -7.53 -7.01
N HIS A 74 15.83 -7.19 -6.18
CA HIS A 74 15.26 -8.07 -5.17
C HIS A 74 13.83 -8.47 -5.55
N VAL A 75 13.51 -9.77 -5.42
CA VAL A 75 12.19 -10.31 -5.72
C VAL A 75 11.44 -10.58 -4.42
N PHE A 76 10.25 -10.01 -4.30
CA PHE A 76 9.38 -10.13 -3.14
C PHE A 76 8.14 -10.95 -3.51
N GLU A 77 7.84 -11.98 -2.73
CA GLU A 77 6.60 -12.75 -2.88
C GLU A 77 5.44 -12.04 -2.17
N ALA A 78 4.30 -11.95 -2.85
CA ALA A 78 3.07 -11.47 -2.23
C ALA A 78 2.52 -12.52 -1.26
N LYS A 79 2.09 -12.06 -0.09
CA LYS A 79 1.25 -12.83 0.82
C LYS A 79 -0.20 -12.81 0.37
N GLU A 80 -0.97 -13.80 0.81
CA GLU A 80 -2.43 -13.75 0.64
C GLU A 80 -3.02 -12.54 1.37
N PRO A 81 -3.96 -11.79 0.76
CA PRO A 81 -4.53 -10.59 1.36
C PRO A 81 -5.25 -10.89 2.68
N VAL A 82 -4.87 -10.18 3.75
CA VAL A 82 -5.57 -10.18 5.05
C VAL A 82 -6.92 -9.43 4.94
N PRO A 83 -7.87 -9.61 5.88
CA PRO A 83 -9.22 -9.05 5.76
C PRO A 83 -9.26 -7.55 5.46
N ILE A 84 -8.47 -6.73 6.16
CA ILE A 84 -8.43 -5.28 5.90
C ILE A 84 -7.90 -4.93 4.49
N VAL A 85 -6.98 -5.74 3.94
CA VAL A 85 -6.49 -5.54 2.55
C VAL A 85 -7.60 -5.84 1.56
N LYS A 86 -8.37 -6.92 1.77
CA LYS A 86 -9.51 -7.28 0.90
C LYS A 86 -10.58 -6.19 0.90
N GLU A 87 -10.94 -5.68 2.08
CA GLU A 87 -11.90 -4.57 2.20
C GLU A 87 -11.44 -3.32 1.44
N LEU A 88 -10.17 -2.92 1.61
CA LEU A 88 -9.60 -1.76 0.91
C LEU A 88 -9.46 -1.99 -0.60
N GLN A 89 -9.13 -3.22 -1.01
CA GLN A 89 -9.02 -3.62 -2.41
C GLN A 89 -10.38 -3.60 -3.10
N GLU A 90 -11.44 -4.11 -2.46
CA GLU A 90 -12.82 -4.03 -2.95
C GLU A 90 -13.27 -2.58 -3.09
N GLU A 91 -13.00 -1.74 -2.08
CA GLU A 91 -13.30 -0.32 -2.15
C GLU A 91 -12.56 0.35 -3.31
N ALA A 92 -11.26 0.07 -3.47
CA ALA A 92 -10.46 0.63 -4.55
C ALA A 92 -10.92 0.14 -5.93
N ASN A 93 -11.30 -1.13 -6.06
CA ASN A 93 -11.86 -1.73 -7.28
C ASN A 93 -13.17 -1.05 -7.70
N ASN A 94 -14.01 -0.64 -6.75
CA ASN A 94 -15.22 0.13 -7.04
C ASN A 94 -14.94 1.54 -7.56
N LEU A 95 -13.73 2.07 -7.37
CA LEU A 95 -13.34 3.43 -7.80
C LEU A 95 -12.59 3.45 -9.13
N VAL A 96 -11.86 2.38 -9.45
CA VAL A 96 -11.21 2.24 -10.75
C VAL A 96 -12.24 1.87 -11.83
N LYS A 97 -11.88 2.05 -13.10
CA LYS A 97 -12.78 1.72 -14.22
C LYS A 97 -13.21 0.26 -14.10
N LYS A 98 -14.48 -0.04 -14.44
CA LYS A 98 -15.14 -1.35 -14.25
C LYS A 98 -14.40 -2.53 -14.88
N ASP A 99 -13.50 -2.29 -15.82
CA ASP A 99 -12.67 -3.27 -16.51
C ASP A 99 -11.33 -3.56 -15.82
N LYS A 100 -11.05 -2.94 -14.67
CA LYS A 100 -9.78 -3.09 -13.95
C LYS A 100 -10.00 -3.63 -12.55
N CYS A 101 -9.33 -4.74 -12.24
CA CYS A 101 -9.21 -5.27 -10.89
C CYS A 101 -7.77 -5.13 -10.44
N LEU A 102 -7.54 -4.49 -9.30
CA LEU A 102 -6.27 -4.51 -8.61
C LEU A 102 -6.04 -5.93 -8.09
N ASN A 103 -4.86 -6.49 -8.34
CA ASN A 103 -4.47 -7.84 -7.93
C ASN A 103 -3.28 -7.84 -6.95
N PHE A 104 -2.75 -6.66 -6.61
CA PHE A 104 -1.55 -6.50 -5.82
C PHE A 104 -1.57 -5.19 -5.03
N CYS A 105 -1.01 -5.21 -3.82
CA CYS A 105 -0.92 -4.09 -2.89
C CYS A 105 0.46 -4.07 -2.24
N VAL A 106 1.09 -2.89 -2.23
CA VAL A 106 2.28 -2.61 -1.43
C VAL A 106 1.89 -1.75 -0.24
N VAL A 107 2.13 -2.27 0.96
CA VAL A 107 1.99 -1.51 2.20
C VAL A 107 3.34 -0.88 2.54
N ASN A 108 3.35 0.43 2.79
CA ASN A 108 4.51 1.15 3.31
C ASN A 108 4.09 1.83 4.62
N GLN A 109 4.71 1.45 5.73
CA GLN A 109 4.48 2.07 7.03
C GLN A 109 5.64 2.98 7.40
N TYR A 110 5.31 4.24 7.61
CA TYR A 110 6.21 5.28 8.10
C TYR A 110 5.90 5.49 9.58
N ALA A 111 6.82 5.11 10.46
CA ALA A 111 6.65 5.22 11.91
C ALA A 111 6.68 6.67 12.37
N ASN A 112 7.50 7.49 11.72
CA ASN A 112 7.67 8.90 12.01
C ASN A 112 8.23 9.65 10.78
N GLY A 113 8.47 10.96 10.91
CA GLY A 113 8.94 11.81 9.81
C GLY A 113 10.40 11.60 9.36
N LEU A 114 11.15 10.70 10.00
CA LEU A 114 12.50 10.31 9.55
C LEU A 114 12.45 9.20 8.49
N ASP A 115 11.38 8.41 8.47
CA ASP A 115 11.14 7.37 7.48
C ASP A 115 10.81 8.00 6.12
N ARG A 116 11.25 7.37 5.03
CA ARG A 116 11.16 7.95 3.68
C ARG A 116 11.13 6.93 2.55
N ILE A 117 10.68 7.41 1.38
CA ILE A 117 10.74 6.68 0.10
C ILE A 117 11.67 7.38 -0.87
#